data_AF-A0A9E2YRT9-F1
#
_entry.id   AF-A0A9E2YRT9-F1
#
_cell.length_a   1.000
_cell.length_b   1.000
_cell.length_c   1.000
_cell.angle_alpha   90.00
_cell.angle_beta   90.00
_cell.angle_gamma   90.00
#
_symmetry.space_group_name_H-M   'P 1'
#
loop_
_entity.id
_entity.type
_entity.pdbx_description
1 polymer ?
#
loop_
_entity_poly.entity_id
_entity_poly.type
_entity_poly.pdbx_seq_one_letter_code
_entity_poly.pdbx_strand_id
1 'polypeptide(L)'
;MERDRPLTRRTFSAGLIGLTAKAERRIEGSFVNDSFPLGHKLRDHASFPPPKREQRIPVVIVGGGIAGLSAAWRLDKHGFRDFVLLEMEQQAGGNSRWGENEITRYPWAAHYVPVPAKGESLARELFEELGVCRDGKWEERTLCFAPQERLFLNGRWQEGIEPELGTTGRDREQYLRFNDCIQQFRASGQFTIPMEGGAKASPLDRVSMAEWLRQNRFDSPYLLWYVNYACRDDYGSLAKNTSAWAGVHYFAAREPEDRGPLVWPEGNGWISRQLLTKLR
;
A
#
# COMPACT_ATOMS: atom_id res chain seq x y z
N MET A 1 -4.30 -74.67 -11.04
CA MET A 1 -5.31 -74.58 -12.11
C MET A 1 -6.29 -73.49 -11.71
N GLU A 2 -6.00 -72.25 -12.08
CA GLU A 2 -6.93 -71.13 -11.96
C GLU A 2 -6.75 -70.33 -13.25
N ARG A 3 -7.81 -70.31 -14.07
CA ARG A 3 -7.77 -69.75 -15.42
C ARG A 3 -7.91 -68.23 -15.34
N ASP A 4 -7.00 -67.52 -15.97
CA ASP A 4 -7.12 -66.09 -16.29
C ASP A 4 -8.48 -65.81 -16.92
N ARG A 5 -9.29 -64.98 -16.26
CA ARG A 5 -10.53 -64.46 -16.82
C ARG A 5 -10.19 -63.34 -17.81
N PRO A 6 -10.62 -63.42 -19.08
CA PRO A 6 -10.35 -62.34 -20.03
C PRO A 6 -11.13 -61.09 -19.63
N LEU A 7 -10.40 -59.97 -19.50
CA LEU A 7 -10.95 -58.63 -19.34
C LEU A 7 -11.89 -58.33 -20.52
N THR A 8 -13.18 -58.15 -20.24
CA THR A 8 -14.17 -57.82 -21.27
C THR A 8 -14.17 -56.31 -21.53
N ARG A 9 -14.51 -55.88 -22.76
CA ARG A 9 -14.59 -54.46 -23.17
C ARG A 9 -15.39 -53.57 -22.20
N ARG A 10 -16.36 -54.13 -21.47
CA ARG A 10 -17.15 -53.41 -20.44
C ARG A 10 -16.33 -53.03 -19.20
N THR A 11 -15.29 -53.79 -18.85
CA THR A 11 -14.39 -53.48 -17.73
C THR A 11 -13.44 -52.33 -18.06
N PHE A 12 -13.09 -52.16 -19.34
CA PHE A 12 -12.25 -51.05 -19.81
C PHE A 12 -12.98 -49.69 -19.77
N SER A 13 -14.29 -49.69 -19.97
CA SER A 13 -15.11 -48.47 -19.98
C SER A 13 -15.28 -47.82 -18.60
N ALA A 14 -15.25 -48.61 -17.51
CA ALA A 14 -15.36 -48.08 -16.16
C ALA A 14 -14.11 -47.31 -15.70
N GLY A 15 -12.94 -47.60 -16.29
CA GLY A 15 -11.68 -46.89 -15.99
C GLY A 15 -11.59 -45.48 -16.59
N LEU A 16 -12.49 -45.12 -17.50
CA LEU A 16 -12.52 -43.81 -18.17
C LEU A 16 -13.44 -42.78 -17.50
N ILE A 17 -14.33 -43.21 -16.58
CA ILE A 17 -15.23 -42.30 -15.85
C ILE A 17 -14.45 -41.42 -14.85
N GLY A 18 -13.25 -41.84 -14.43
CA GLY A 18 -12.32 -41.05 -13.61
C GLY A 18 -11.34 -40.17 -14.38
N LEU A 19 -11.45 -40.11 -15.71
CA LEU A 19 -10.64 -39.26 -16.60
C LEU A 19 -11.42 -37.99 -17.04
N THR A 20 -12.47 -37.62 -16.32
CA THR A 20 -13.05 -36.27 -16.41
C THR A 20 -11.98 -35.25 -15.97
N ALA A 21 -11.96 -34.09 -16.62
CA ALA A 21 -10.92 -33.09 -16.43
C ALA A 21 -10.68 -32.81 -14.94
N LYS A 22 -9.48 -33.16 -14.45
CA LYS A 22 -8.99 -32.81 -13.10
C LYS A 22 -8.69 -31.31 -12.95
N ALA A 23 -9.06 -30.49 -13.92
CA ALA A 23 -8.90 -29.06 -13.82
C ALA A 23 -10.02 -28.53 -12.93
N GLU A 24 -9.64 -27.88 -11.84
CA GLU A 24 -10.56 -27.09 -11.03
C GLU A 24 -11.31 -26.09 -11.92
N ARG A 25 -12.48 -25.63 -11.47
CA ARG A 25 -13.22 -24.57 -12.17
C ARG A 25 -12.26 -23.42 -12.45
N ARG A 26 -12.29 -22.90 -13.67
CA ARG A 26 -11.49 -21.74 -14.05
C ARG A 26 -11.79 -20.63 -13.03
N ILE A 27 -10.76 -20.14 -12.35
CA ILE A 27 -10.88 -18.96 -11.50
C ILE A 27 -11.19 -17.79 -12.44
N GLU A 28 -12.41 -17.26 -12.33
CA GLU A 28 -12.82 -16.05 -13.02
C GLU A 28 -12.53 -14.83 -12.14
N GLY A 29 -12.39 -13.67 -12.78
CA GLY A 29 -12.12 -12.42 -12.09
C GLY A 29 -12.38 -11.23 -13.00
N SER A 30 -12.71 -10.10 -12.37
CA SER A 30 -12.88 -8.81 -13.03
C SER A 30 -12.28 -7.71 -12.16
N PHE A 31 -12.05 -6.55 -12.75
CA PHE A 31 -11.78 -5.36 -11.96
C PHE A 31 -13.09 -4.89 -11.31
N VAL A 32 -13.07 -4.68 -9.99
CA VAL A 32 -14.24 -4.19 -9.24
C VAL A 32 -14.49 -2.70 -9.50
N ASN A 33 -13.43 -1.98 -9.88
CA ASN A 33 -13.43 -0.54 -10.11
C ASN A 33 -12.95 -0.24 -11.53
N ASP A 34 -13.91 -0.20 -12.46
CA ASP A 34 -13.65 -0.16 -13.90
C ASP A 34 -13.45 1.25 -14.47
N SER A 35 -13.63 2.36 -13.75
CA SER A 35 -13.84 3.69 -14.40
C SER A 35 -12.70 4.31 -15.24
N PHE A 36 -11.64 3.57 -15.56
CA PHE A 36 -10.61 3.98 -16.52
C PHE A 36 -11.17 4.32 -17.92
N PRO A 37 -12.27 3.74 -18.48
CA PRO A 37 -12.85 4.19 -19.73
C PRO A 37 -13.34 5.63 -19.66
N LEU A 38 -13.89 6.07 -18.53
CA LEU A 38 -14.32 7.47 -18.35
C LEU A 38 -13.11 8.40 -18.27
N GLY A 39 -12.06 7.99 -17.53
CA GLY A 39 -10.78 8.70 -17.52
C GLY A 39 -10.12 8.79 -18.89
N HIS A 40 -10.18 7.73 -19.70
CA HIS A 40 -9.67 7.72 -21.07
C HIS A 40 -10.46 8.66 -21.98
N LYS A 41 -11.79 8.75 -21.82
CA LYS A 41 -12.58 9.75 -22.56
C LYS A 41 -12.14 11.18 -22.25
N LEU A 42 -11.78 11.48 -21.00
CA LEU A 42 -11.23 12.78 -20.62
C LEU A 42 -9.85 13.03 -21.24
N ARG A 43 -8.93 12.05 -21.13
CA ARG A 43 -7.59 12.11 -21.74
C ARG A 43 -7.64 12.28 -23.26
N ASP A 44 -8.53 11.55 -23.92
CA ASP A 44 -8.64 11.50 -25.39
C ASP A 44 -9.54 12.61 -25.94
N HIS A 45 -9.95 13.57 -25.09
CA HIS A 45 -10.79 14.71 -25.46
C HIS A 45 -12.08 14.31 -26.20
N ALA A 46 -12.73 13.24 -25.75
CA ALA A 46 -13.97 12.78 -26.34
C ALA A 46 -15.06 13.87 -26.27
N SER A 47 -16.02 13.83 -27.21
CA SER A 47 -17.17 14.74 -27.16
C SER A 47 -18.09 14.37 -25.99
N PHE A 48 -18.36 15.34 -25.12
CA PHE A 48 -19.31 15.22 -24.02
C PHE A 48 -20.63 15.94 -24.37
N PRO A 49 -21.77 15.47 -23.83
CA PRO A 49 -23.04 16.20 -23.99
C PRO A 49 -22.93 17.61 -23.37
N PRO A 50 -23.73 18.58 -23.85
CA PRO A 50 -23.75 19.92 -23.26
C PRO A 50 -24.09 19.85 -21.76
N PRO A 51 -23.52 20.76 -20.94
CA PRO A 51 -23.76 20.75 -19.50
C PRO A 51 -25.24 20.96 -19.18
N LYS A 52 -25.78 20.14 -18.28
CA LYS A 52 -27.17 20.28 -17.79
C LYS A 52 -27.31 21.37 -16.72
N ARG A 53 -26.22 21.71 -16.04
CA ARG A 53 -26.16 22.69 -14.96
C ARG A 53 -24.79 23.36 -14.99
N GLU A 54 -24.80 24.66 -14.80
CA GLU A 54 -23.60 25.45 -14.55
C GLU A 54 -23.72 26.07 -13.16
N GLN A 55 -22.63 26.02 -12.40
CA GLN A 55 -22.57 26.59 -11.07
C GLN A 55 -21.24 27.31 -10.90
N ARG A 56 -21.28 28.48 -10.26
CA ARG A 56 -20.10 29.18 -9.78
C ARG A 56 -19.98 28.93 -8.29
N ILE A 57 -18.80 28.49 -7.86
CA ILE A 57 -18.50 28.20 -6.47
C ILE A 57 -17.04 28.59 -6.21
N PRO A 58 -16.69 29.12 -5.04
CA PRO A 58 -15.33 29.58 -4.78
C PRO A 58 -14.27 28.49 -4.85
N VAL A 59 -14.60 27.27 -4.39
CA VAL A 59 -13.65 26.14 -4.34
C VAL A 59 -14.27 24.88 -4.96
N VAL A 60 -13.54 24.28 -5.90
CA VAL A 60 -13.86 22.97 -6.47
C VAL A 60 -12.75 22.00 -6.11
N ILE A 61 -13.08 20.96 -5.35
CA ILE A 61 -12.19 19.85 -5.01
C ILE A 61 -12.44 18.73 -6.03
N VAL A 62 -11.43 18.40 -6.83
CA VAL A 62 -11.52 17.35 -7.85
C VAL A 62 -10.87 16.07 -7.31
N GLY A 63 -11.69 15.04 -7.10
CA GLY A 63 -11.30 13.74 -6.57
C GLY A 63 -11.75 13.55 -5.11
N GLY A 64 -12.53 12.49 -4.87
CA GLY A 64 -13.00 12.06 -3.55
C GLY A 64 -12.09 11.04 -2.88
N GLY A 65 -10.79 11.05 -3.17
CA GLY A 65 -9.80 10.28 -2.41
C GLY A 65 -9.53 10.87 -1.03
N ILE A 66 -8.65 10.23 -0.24
CA ILE A 66 -8.26 10.73 1.10
C ILE A 66 -7.79 12.19 1.05
N ALA A 67 -6.99 12.59 0.06
CA ALA A 67 -6.54 13.98 -0.07
C ALA A 67 -7.71 14.98 -0.23
N GLY A 68 -8.66 14.69 -1.13
CA GLY A 68 -9.82 15.57 -1.36
C GLY A 68 -10.79 15.58 -0.18
N LEU A 69 -11.05 14.42 0.43
CA LEU A 69 -11.87 14.32 1.64
C LEU A 69 -11.23 15.04 2.83
N SER A 70 -9.91 14.94 3.00
CA SER A 70 -9.18 15.69 4.03
C SER A 70 -9.18 17.20 3.77
N ALA A 71 -9.06 17.64 2.51
CA ALA A 71 -9.19 19.04 2.15
C ALA A 71 -10.59 19.59 2.48
N ALA A 72 -11.65 18.85 2.10
CA ALA A 72 -13.02 19.19 2.42
C ALA A 72 -13.26 19.24 3.93
N TRP A 73 -12.79 18.24 4.67
CA TRP A 73 -12.87 18.20 6.14
C TRP A 73 -12.19 19.41 6.77
N ARG A 74 -11.00 19.79 6.28
CA ARG A 74 -10.27 20.95 6.80
C ARG A 74 -11.01 22.26 6.54
N LEU A 75 -11.60 22.43 5.35
CA LEU A 75 -12.41 23.61 5.02
C LEU A 75 -13.65 23.69 5.91
N ASP A 76 -14.43 22.60 6.01
CA ASP A 76 -15.64 22.57 6.84
C ASP A 76 -15.32 22.85 8.32
N LYS A 77 -14.25 22.25 8.83
CA LYS A 77 -13.76 22.48 10.20
C LYS A 77 -13.46 23.95 10.49
N HIS A 78 -12.96 24.69 9.50
CA HIS A 78 -12.69 26.13 9.61
C HIS A 78 -13.89 27.00 9.21
N GLY A 79 -15.09 26.42 9.13
CA GLY A 79 -16.34 27.11 8.84
C GLY A 79 -16.53 27.50 7.36
N PHE A 80 -15.61 27.09 6.49
CA PHE A 80 -15.71 27.35 5.06
C PHE A 80 -16.49 26.22 4.38
N ARG A 81 -17.74 26.48 4.00
CA ARG A 81 -18.66 25.49 3.39
C ARG A 81 -19.02 25.75 1.93
N ASP A 82 -18.52 26.84 1.35
CA ASP A 82 -18.80 27.20 -0.03
C ASP A 82 -17.81 26.50 -0.99
N PHE A 83 -17.86 25.16 -0.96
CA PHE A 83 -17.06 24.29 -1.81
C PHE A 83 -17.90 23.12 -2.34
N VAL A 84 -17.44 22.53 -3.44
CA VAL A 84 -17.98 21.27 -3.95
C VAL A 84 -16.84 20.26 -4.10
N LEU A 85 -17.11 19.00 -3.75
CA LEU A 85 -16.22 17.88 -4.01
C LEU A 85 -16.82 17.03 -5.13
N LEU A 86 -16.03 16.81 -6.19
CA LEU A 86 -16.42 16.05 -7.36
C LEU A 86 -15.62 14.74 -7.39
N GLU A 87 -16.31 13.61 -7.30
CA GLU A 87 -15.74 12.27 -7.48
C GLU A 87 -16.22 11.71 -8.82
N MET A 88 -15.29 11.13 -9.59
CA MET A 88 -15.60 10.52 -10.88
C MET A 88 -16.36 9.20 -10.72
N GLU A 89 -16.13 8.53 -9.60
CA GLU A 89 -16.61 7.19 -9.33
C GLU A 89 -17.89 7.20 -8.49
N GLN A 90 -18.57 6.05 -8.43
CA GLN A 90 -19.82 5.94 -7.67
C GLN A 90 -19.62 6.13 -6.16
N GLN A 91 -18.41 5.87 -5.67
CA GLN A 91 -18.06 5.99 -4.26
C GLN A 91 -16.72 6.69 -4.08
N ALA A 92 -16.69 7.66 -3.16
CA ALA A 92 -15.48 8.30 -2.70
C ALA A 92 -14.61 7.33 -1.86
N GLY A 93 -13.30 7.59 -1.81
CA GLY A 93 -12.30 6.82 -1.09
C GLY A 93 -10.98 6.69 -1.85
N GLY A 94 -11.00 6.79 -3.19
CA GLY A 94 -9.80 6.61 -4.02
C GLY A 94 -9.12 5.25 -3.76
N ASN A 95 -7.83 5.26 -3.43
CA ASN A 95 -7.10 4.03 -3.08
C ASN A 95 -7.51 3.42 -1.73
N SER A 96 -8.35 4.09 -0.94
CA SER A 96 -8.91 3.55 0.31
C SER A 96 -10.27 2.88 0.11
N ARG A 97 -10.58 2.41 -1.10
CA ARG A 97 -11.81 1.65 -1.36
C ARG A 97 -11.78 0.29 -0.68
N TRP A 98 -12.98 -0.21 -0.40
CA TRP A 98 -13.22 -1.41 0.36
C TRP A 98 -14.48 -2.12 -0.16
N GLY A 99 -14.67 -3.36 0.26
CA GLY A 99 -15.86 -4.16 -0.01
C GLY A 99 -16.31 -4.89 1.25
N GLU A 100 -17.46 -5.55 1.15
CA GLU A 100 -17.97 -6.40 2.22
C GLU A 100 -18.56 -7.68 1.65
N ASN A 101 -18.58 -8.72 2.48
CA ASN A 101 -19.26 -9.98 2.22
C ASN A 101 -20.06 -10.37 3.47
N GLU A 102 -20.66 -11.56 3.45
CA GLU A 102 -21.49 -12.08 4.56
C GLU A 102 -20.73 -12.21 5.89
N ILE A 103 -19.40 -12.25 5.86
CA ILE A 103 -18.55 -12.49 7.04
C ILE A 103 -17.94 -11.18 7.54
N THR A 104 -17.30 -10.42 6.66
CA THR A 104 -16.50 -9.26 7.03
C THR A 104 -16.37 -8.25 5.90
N ARG A 105 -15.97 -7.05 6.28
CA ARG A 105 -15.44 -6.05 5.37
C ARG A 105 -13.99 -6.36 5.04
N TYR A 106 -13.52 -5.85 3.92
CA TYR A 106 -12.16 -6.03 3.44
C TYR A 106 -11.72 -4.84 2.58
N PRO A 107 -10.44 -4.43 2.65
CA PRO A 107 -9.89 -3.40 1.77
C PRO A 107 -9.63 -3.97 0.37
N TRP A 108 -9.80 -3.13 -0.65
CA TRP A 108 -9.35 -3.47 -2.01
C TRP A 108 -7.91 -3.03 -2.29
N ALA A 109 -7.41 -2.02 -1.56
CA ALA A 109 -6.08 -1.47 -1.74
C ALA A 109 -5.47 -0.99 -0.40
N ALA A 110 -5.48 0.32 -0.12
CA ALA A 110 -4.85 0.86 1.08
C ALA A 110 -5.53 0.33 2.35
N HIS A 111 -4.78 -0.40 3.17
CA HIS A 111 -5.35 -1.24 4.23
C HIS A 111 -4.86 -0.92 5.64
N TYR A 112 -3.84 -0.06 5.77
CA TYR A 112 -3.35 0.40 7.06
C TYR A 112 -2.80 1.83 6.97
N VAL A 113 -2.57 2.43 8.13
CA VAL A 113 -1.83 3.69 8.29
C VAL A 113 -0.76 3.48 9.36
N PRO A 114 0.53 3.73 9.09
CA PRO A 114 1.55 3.76 10.14
C PRO A 114 1.13 4.72 11.25
N VAL A 115 1.43 4.39 12.50
CA VAL A 115 1.07 5.26 13.63
C VAL A 115 1.76 6.62 13.46
N PRO A 116 1.01 7.72 13.34
CA PRO A 116 1.59 9.03 13.10
C PRO A 116 2.58 9.46 14.19
N ALA A 117 3.79 9.84 13.76
CA ALA A 117 4.82 10.38 14.64
C ALA A 117 4.37 11.70 15.29
N LYS A 118 5.10 12.17 16.31
CA LYS A 118 4.74 13.42 17.02
C LYS A 118 4.75 14.65 16.10
N GLY A 119 5.60 14.66 15.07
CA GLY A 119 5.69 15.74 14.08
C GLY A 119 4.54 15.76 13.05
N GLU A 120 3.77 14.68 12.93
CA GLU A 120 2.69 14.54 11.94
C GLU A 120 1.37 15.13 12.45
N SER A 121 1.37 16.43 12.73
CA SER A 121 0.30 17.15 13.43
C SER A 121 -1.08 17.01 12.78
N LEU A 122 -1.17 17.11 11.46
CA LEU A 122 -2.45 17.03 10.74
C LEU A 122 -3.07 15.63 10.80
N ALA A 123 -2.26 14.59 10.66
CA ALA A 123 -2.72 13.22 10.76
C ALA A 123 -3.18 12.90 12.19
N ARG A 124 -2.42 13.35 13.20
CA ARG A 124 -2.77 13.23 14.61
C ARG A 124 -4.08 13.96 14.93
N GLU A 125 -4.21 15.21 14.51
CA GLU A 125 -5.42 16.00 14.70
C GLU A 125 -6.65 15.29 14.12
N LEU A 126 -6.52 14.75 12.90
CA LEU A 126 -7.59 13.97 12.28
C LEU A 126 -7.94 12.75 13.15
N PHE A 127 -6.96 11.93 13.52
CA PHE A 127 -7.24 10.71 14.30
C PHE A 127 -7.74 11.00 15.73
N GLU A 128 -7.37 12.12 16.33
CA GLU A 128 -7.96 12.59 17.58
C GLU A 128 -9.44 12.94 17.39
N GLU A 129 -9.77 13.66 16.33
CA GLU A 129 -11.16 14.01 16.02
C GLU A 129 -12.02 12.80 15.62
N LEU A 130 -11.40 11.79 15.00
CA LEU A 130 -12.04 10.51 14.70
C LEU A 130 -12.12 9.57 15.92
N GLY A 131 -11.56 9.97 17.07
CA GLY A 131 -11.58 9.20 18.31
C GLY A 131 -10.66 7.98 18.33
N VAL A 132 -9.71 7.89 17.38
CA VAL A 132 -8.69 6.83 17.28
C VAL A 132 -7.48 7.12 18.18
N CYS A 133 -7.29 8.37 18.56
CA CYS A 133 -6.30 8.82 19.54
C CYS A 133 -6.97 9.71 20.59
N ARG A 134 -6.61 9.57 21.87
CA ARG A 134 -7.01 10.48 22.95
C ARG A 134 -5.85 10.71 23.90
N ASP A 135 -5.55 11.98 24.19
CA ASP A 135 -4.46 12.38 25.09
C ASP A 135 -3.11 11.71 24.74
N GLY A 136 -2.84 11.56 23.44
CA GLY A 136 -1.63 10.91 22.92
C GLY A 136 -1.61 9.37 23.01
N LYS A 137 -2.71 8.75 23.45
CA LYS A 137 -2.88 7.29 23.49
C LYS A 137 -3.74 6.80 22.33
N TRP A 138 -3.25 5.81 21.61
CA TRP A 138 -3.95 5.17 20.49
C TRP A 138 -4.94 4.13 21.01
N GLU A 139 -6.09 4.00 20.34
CA GLU A 139 -7.07 2.95 20.63
C GLU A 139 -6.48 1.58 20.28
N GLU A 140 -6.25 0.75 21.30
CA GLU A 140 -5.61 -0.55 21.17
C GLU A 140 -6.34 -1.45 20.17
N ARG A 141 -7.67 -1.38 20.09
CA ARG A 141 -8.45 -2.18 19.13
C ARG A 141 -8.20 -1.83 17.66
N THR A 142 -7.54 -0.71 17.39
CA THR A 142 -7.17 -0.31 16.02
C THR A 142 -5.72 -0.64 15.68
N LEU A 143 -4.93 -1.16 16.62
CA LEU A 143 -3.53 -1.50 16.39
C LEU A 143 -3.37 -2.97 15.98
N CYS A 144 -2.55 -3.21 14.95
CA CYS A 144 -2.15 -4.55 14.56
C CYS A 144 -0.94 -5.00 15.39
N PHE A 145 -1.17 -5.85 16.40
CA PHE A 145 -0.11 -6.27 17.34
C PHE A 145 0.75 -7.46 16.89
N ALA A 146 0.26 -8.33 15.99
CA ALA A 146 0.96 -9.56 15.63
C ALA A 146 0.44 -10.21 14.32
N PRO A 147 1.28 -10.99 13.61
CA PRO A 147 2.72 -11.14 13.80
C PRO A 147 3.50 -9.98 13.15
N GLN A 148 4.71 -9.74 13.65
CA GLN A 148 5.71 -8.94 12.94
C GLN A 148 6.09 -9.61 11.61
N GLU A 149 6.85 -8.89 10.78
CA GLU A 149 7.27 -9.35 9.46
C GLU A 149 8.04 -10.68 9.49
N ARG A 150 7.91 -11.45 8.39
CA ARG A 150 8.60 -12.73 8.20
C ARG A 150 9.07 -12.87 6.77
N LEU A 151 10.28 -13.42 6.60
CA LEU A 151 10.83 -13.74 5.28
C LEU A 151 10.71 -15.24 4.99
N PHE A 152 10.18 -15.58 3.81
CA PHE A 152 10.24 -16.95 3.30
C PHE A 152 11.45 -17.12 2.40
N LEU A 153 12.43 -17.90 2.85
CA LEU A 153 13.68 -18.13 2.13
C LEU A 153 14.16 -19.56 2.33
N ASN A 154 14.69 -20.19 1.30
CA ASN A 154 15.22 -21.57 1.34
C ASN A 154 14.21 -22.60 1.90
N GLY A 155 12.92 -22.42 1.59
CA GLY A 155 11.86 -23.33 2.01
C GLY A 155 11.44 -23.19 3.48
N ARG A 156 11.87 -22.13 4.18
CA ARG A 156 11.54 -21.90 5.59
C ARG A 156 11.09 -20.46 5.83
N TRP A 157 10.18 -20.29 6.79
CA TRP A 157 9.85 -18.99 7.34
C TRP A 157 10.85 -18.65 8.44
N GLN A 158 11.37 -17.43 8.42
CA GLN A 158 12.20 -16.84 9.46
C GLN A 158 11.59 -15.51 9.92
N GLU A 159 11.88 -15.12 11.15
CA GLU A 159 11.44 -13.86 11.73
C GLU A 159 12.24 -12.69 11.12
N GLY A 160 11.61 -11.54 10.94
CA GLY A 160 12.23 -10.37 10.31
C GLY A 160 12.36 -10.45 8.79
N ILE A 161 12.65 -9.30 8.18
CA ILE A 161 12.94 -9.20 6.73
C ILE A 161 14.41 -9.49 6.39
N GLU A 162 15.33 -9.39 7.35
CA GLU A 162 16.75 -9.68 7.15
C GLU A 162 17.03 -11.20 7.19
N PRO A 163 17.69 -11.80 6.17
CA PRO A 163 17.96 -13.23 6.15
C PRO A 163 18.88 -13.71 7.29
N GLU A 164 18.35 -14.56 8.18
CA GLU A 164 19.15 -15.22 9.23
C GLU A 164 19.98 -16.36 8.64
N LEU A 165 19.38 -17.11 7.72
CA LEU A 165 19.95 -18.31 7.10
C LEU A 165 20.50 -18.01 5.71
N GLY A 166 21.69 -18.53 5.43
CA GLY A 166 22.35 -18.40 4.12
C GLY A 166 23.20 -17.15 3.94
N THR A 167 23.19 -16.22 4.90
CA THR A 167 24.06 -15.03 4.88
C THR A 167 25.49 -15.35 5.32
N THR A 168 26.45 -14.79 4.56
CA THR A 168 27.87 -14.80 4.91
C THR A 168 28.21 -13.65 5.86
N GLY A 169 29.42 -13.64 6.43
CA GLY A 169 29.90 -12.51 7.21
C GLY A 169 29.90 -11.19 6.41
N ARG A 170 30.21 -11.27 5.11
CA ARG A 170 30.20 -10.12 4.19
C ARG A 170 28.79 -9.57 3.95
N ASP A 171 27.79 -10.44 3.89
CA ASP A 171 26.40 -10.01 3.74
C ASP A 171 25.95 -9.23 4.98
N ARG A 172 26.22 -9.77 6.18
CA ARG A 172 25.90 -9.12 7.46
C ARG A 172 26.60 -7.76 7.59
N GLU A 173 27.87 -7.67 7.21
CA GLU A 173 28.61 -6.40 7.19
C GLU A 173 27.94 -5.35 6.29
N GLN A 174 27.42 -5.77 5.12
CA GLN A 174 26.72 -4.85 4.22
C GLN A 174 25.37 -4.37 4.76
N TYR A 175 24.62 -5.23 5.46
CA TYR A 175 23.40 -4.81 6.16
C TYR A 175 23.72 -3.78 7.25
N LEU A 176 24.75 -4.03 8.07
CA LEU A 176 25.19 -3.08 9.10
C LEU A 176 25.58 -1.72 8.49
N ARG A 177 26.44 -1.74 7.45
CA ARG A 177 26.84 -0.52 6.73
C ARG A 177 25.66 0.21 6.10
N PHE A 178 24.70 -0.52 5.54
CA PHE A 178 23.50 0.07 4.95
C PHE A 178 22.66 0.75 6.03
N ASN A 179 22.39 0.08 7.16
CA ASN A 179 21.67 0.66 8.28
C ASN A 179 22.38 1.91 8.82
N ASP A 180 23.72 1.89 8.95
CA ASP A 180 24.50 3.06 9.36
C ASP A 180 24.29 4.25 8.41
N CYS A 181 24.29 4.01 7.09
CA CYS A 181 23.96 5.05 6.11
C CYS A 181 22.52 5.58 6.31
N ILE A 182 21.55 4.70 6.51
CA ILE A 182 20.15 5.10 6.76
C ILE A 182 20.04 5.92 8.05
N GLN A 183 20.73 5.55 9.13
CA GLN A 183 20.74 6.32 10.37
C GLN A 183 21.34 7.71 10.19
N GLN A 184 22.42 7.84 9.40
CA GLN A 184 22.99 9.15 9.06
C GLN A 184 22.00 10.01 8.27
N PHE A 185 21.28 9.42 7.30
CA PHE A 185 20.25 10.12 6.56
C PHE A 185 19.07 10.54 7.44
N ARG A 186 18.61 9.67 8.34
CA ARG A 186 17.58 9.99 9.34
C ARG A 186 18.02 11.17 10.22
N ALA A 187 19.22 11.10 10.78
CA ALA A 187 19.78 12.15 11.65
C ALA A 187 19.95 13.50 10.95
N SER A 188 20.04 13.53 9.61
CA SER A 188 20.11 14.78 8.85
C SER A 188 18.81 15.60 8.89
N GLY A 189 17.68 14.98 9.24
CA GLY A 189 16.35 15.60 9.21
C GLY A 189 15.79 15.87 7.81
N GLN A 190 16.51 15.52 6.74
CA GLN A 190 16.07 15.76 5.36
C GLN A 190 14.99 14.79 4.88
N PHE A 191 14.92 13.62 5.52
CA PHE A 191 13.99 12.54 5.20
C PHE A 191 12.99 12.45 6.35
N THR A 192 11.91 13.22 6.26
CA THR A 192 10.87 13.27 7.29
C THR A 192 9.49 13.17 6.67
N ILE A 193 8.48 12.86 7.49
CA ILE A 193 7.07 12.84 7.13
C ILE A 193 6.36 13.89 8.01
N PRO A 194 5.64 14.87 7.42
CA PRO A 194 5.49 15.13 5.98
C PRO A 194 6.78 15.64 5.32
N MET A 195 6.96 15.35 4.02
CA MET A 195 8.22 15.63 3.31
C MET A 195 8.62 17.11 3.34
N GLU A 196 7.66 18.03 3.37
CA GLU A 196 7.90 19.48 3.44
C GLU A 196 8.71 19.92 4.66
N GLY A 197 8.65 19.15 5.76
CA GLY A 197 9.36 19.48 6.99
C GLY A 197 10.89 19.33 6.89
N GLY A 198 11.39 18.61 5.87
CA GLY A 198 12.80 18.29 5.73
C GLY A 198 13.34 18.31 4.29
N ALA A 199 12.48 18.24 3.28
CA ALA A 199 12.88 18.10 1.90
C ALA A 199 13.76 19.26 1.43
N LYS A 200 14.90 18.89 0.84
CA LYS A 200 15.86 19.79 0.21
C LYS A 200 16.31 19.18 -1.10
N ALA A 201 16.76 20.02 -2.03
CA ALA A 201 17.37 19.54 -3.27
C ALA A 201 18.55 18.61 -2.93
N SER A 202 18.53 17.38 -3.46
CA SER A 202 19.49 16.35 -3.12
C SER A 202 20.09 15.71 -4.39
N PRO A 203 21.41 15.48 -4.45
CA PRO A 203 22.02 14.75 -5.56
C PRO A 203 21.51 13.31 -5.65
N LEU A 204 20.96 12.75 -4.56
CA LEU A 204 20.35 11.42 -4.55
C LEU A 204 19.14 11.32 -5.47
N ASP A 205 18.46 12.43 -5.75
CA ASP A 205 17.30 12.42 -6.66
C ASP A 205 17.72 12.34 -8.14
N ARG A 206 19.02 12.49 -8.43
CA ARG A 206 19.58 12.43 -9.80
C ARG A 206 20.16 11.07 -10.17
N VAL A 207 20.22 10.13 -9.23
CA VAL A 207 20.70 8.76 -9.46
C VAL A 207 19.63 7.78 -9.03
N SER A 208 19.58 6.60 -9.63
CA SER A 208 18.66 5.54 -9.18
C SER A 208 19.15 4.92 -7.86
N MET A 209 18.23 4.31 -7.12
CA MET A 209 18.58 3.59 -5.88
C MET A 209 19.58 2.45 -6.17
N ALA A 210 19.41 1.73 -7.29
CA ALA A 210 20.36 0.70 -7.71
C ALA A 210 21.75 1.27 -8.02
N GLU A 211 21.83 2.45 -8.65
CA GLU A 211 23.09 3.12 -8.93
C GLU A 211 23.76 3.61 -7.65
N TRP A 212 22.99 4.15 -6.69
CA TRP A 212 23.50 4.53 -5.38
C TRP A 212 24.06 3.32 -4.61
N LEU A 213 23.36 2.18 -4.62
CA LEU A 213 23.86 0.94 -4.00
C LEU A 213 25.20 0.52 -4.61
N ARG A 214 25.31 0.56 -5.94
CA ARG A 214 26.54 0.24 -6.67
C ARG A 214 27.69 1.18 -6.32
N GLN A 215 27.44 2.49 -6.28
CA GLN A 215 28.43 3.52 -5.92
C GLN A 215 28.95 3.33 -4.48
N ASN A 216 28.09 2.89 -3.57
CA ASN A 216 28.45 2.60 -2.18
C ASN A 216 28.99 1.17 -1.97
N ARG A 217 29.26 0.44 -3.06
CA ARG A 217 29.84 -0.92 -3.04
C ARG A 217 28.97 -1.91 -2.25
N PHE A 218 27.66 -1.81 -2.40
CA PHE A 218 26.74 -2.85 -1.97
C PHE A 218 26.56 -3.85 -3.11
N ASP A 219 26.89 -5.11 -2.84
CA ASP A 219 26.79 -6.22 -3.79
C ASP A 219 26.26 -7.53 -3.15
N SER A 220 25.83 -7.49 -1.89
CA SER A 220 25.12 -8.62 -1.27
C SER A 220 23.82 -8.89 -2.03
N PRO A 221 23.58 -10.10 -2.56
CA PRO A 221 22.35 -10.41 -3.28
C PRO A 221 21.11 -10.28 -2.38
N TYR A 222 21.26 -10.50 -1.07
CA TYR A 222 20.19 -10.36 -0.08
C TYR A 222 19.80 -8.90 0.13
N LEU A 223 20.78 -8.02 0.35
CA LEU A 223 20.53 -6.59 0.51
C LEU A 223 19.95 -5.97 -0.77
N LEU A 224 20.50 -6.33 -1.94
CA LEU A 224 20.00 -5.85 -3.22
C LEU A 224 18.56 -6.30 -3.47
N TRP A 225 18.21 -7.55 -3.11
CA TRP A 225 16.84 -8.03 -3.18
C TRP A 225 15.92 -7.24 -2.25
N TYR A 226 16.33 -7.03 -0.99
CA TYR A 226 15.53 -6.33 0.02
C TYR A 226 15.24 -4.88 -0.41
N VAL A 227 16.25 -4.12 -0.81
CA VAL A 227 16.07 -2.74 -1.26
C VAL A 227 15.21 -2.66 -2.52
N ASN A 228 15.37 -3.62 -3.45
CA ASN A 228 14.51 -3.68 -4.62
C ASN A 228 13.07 -4.11 -4.29
N TYR A 229 12.87 -4.98 -3.30
CA TYR A 229 11.55 -5.35 -2.79
C TYR A 229 10.85 -4.13 -2.18
N ALA A 230 11.52 -3.38 -1.31
CA ALA A 230 11.00 -2.13 -0.75
C ALA A 230 10.58 -1.13 -1.84
N CYS A 231 11.40 -0.93 -2.87
CA CYS A 231 11.02 -0.05 -3.98
C CYS A 231 9.73 -0.51 -4.72
N ARG A 232 9.52 -1.82 -4.82
CA ARG A 232 8.32 -2.39 -5.46
C ARG A 232 7.09 -2.20 -4.58
N ASP A 233 7.26 -2.41 -3.28
CA ASP A 233 6.18 -2.34 -2.30
C ASP A 233 5.63 -0.91 -2.16
N ASP A 234 6.51 0.08 -1.95
CA ASP A 234 6.05 1.46 -1.72
C ASP A 234 5.76 2.26 -2.99
N TYR A 235 6.47 1.97 -4.09
CA TYR A 235 6.41 2.80 -5.30
C TYR A 235 5.93 2.08 -6.55
N GLY A 236 5.66 0.77 -6.48
CA GLY A 236 5.32 -0.02 -7.66
C GLY A 236 6.44 -0.04 -8.73
N SER A 237 7.69 0.17 -8.31
CA SER A 237 8.83 0.39 -9.22
C SER A 237 10.05 -0.46 -8.83
N LEU A 238 11.00 -0.61 -9.76
CA LEU A 238 12.27 -1.29 -9.50
C LEU A 238 13.29 -0.31 -8.93
N ALA A 239 14.27 -0.79 -8.14
CA ALA A 239 15.34 0.07 -7.60
C ALA A 239 16.13 0.82 -8.68
N LYS A 240 16.19 0.29 -9.92
CA LYS A 240 16.82 0.95 -11.07
C LYS A 240 16.00 2.12 -11.65
N ASN A 241 14.71 2.18 -11.35
CA ASN A 241 13.75 3.17 -11.83
C ASN A 241 13.28 4.13 -10.71
N THR A 242 13.56 3.81 -9.44
CA THR A 242 13.31 4.67 -8.28
C THR A 242 14.55 5.54 -8.01
N SER A 243 14.38 6.85 -7.75
CA SER A 243 15.51 7.70 -7.37
C SER A 243 16.10 7.26 -6.02
N ALA A 244 17.40 7.45 -5.81
CA ALA A 244 18.01 7.10 -4.54
C ALA A 244 17.45 7.94 -3.40
N TRP A 245 16.98 9.16 -3.68
CA TRP A 245 16.29 9.97 -2.67
C TRP A 245 15.01 9.29 -2.18
N ALA A 246 14.14 8.83 -3.11
CA ALA A 246 12.92 8.12 -2.73
C ALA A 246 13.24 6.80 -2.02
N GLY A 247 14.21 6.04 -2.54
CA GLY A 247 14.66 4.79 -1.91
C GLY A 247 15.17 4.99 -0.48
N VAL A 248 15.97 6.03 -0.22
CA VAL A 248 16.44 6.38 1.14
C VAL A 248 15.30 6.89 2.02
N HIS A 249 14.38 7.70 1.47
CA HIS A 249 13.24 8.26 2.21
C HIS A 249 12.39 7.17 2.86
N TYR A 250 12.11 6.08 2.13
CA TYR A 250 11.41 4.91 2.68
C TYR A 250 12.01 4.42 4.01
N PHE A 251 13.32 4.20 4.05
CA PHE A 251 14.01 3.65 5.22
C PHE A 251 14.27 4.70 6.32
N ALA A 252 14.57 5.94 5.94
CA ALA A 252 15.03 6.97 6.85
C ALA A 252 13.90 7.76 7.53
N ALA A 253 12.73 7.87 6.89
CA ALA A 253 11.67 8.77 7.33
C ALA A 253 10.72 8.18 8.38
N ARG A 254 10.83 6.87 8.68
CA ARG A 254 10.01 6.18 9.69
C ARG A 254 10.75 6.07 11.02
N GLU A 255 10.00 6.16 12.12
CA GLU A 255 10.51 5.91 13.47
C GLU A 255 10.94 4.44 13.61
N PRO A 256 12.00 4.14 14.38
CA PRO A 256 12.48 2.76 14.57
C PRO A 256 11.50 1.87 15.34
N GLU A 257 10.72 2.45 16.27
CA GLU A 257 9.78 1.68 17.08
C GLU A 257 8.45 1.46 16.36
N ASP A 258 8.19 0.20 15.97
CA ASP A 258 6.90 -0.22 15.44
C ASP A 258 5.91 -0.52 16.57
N ARG A 259 4.87 0.33 16.70
CA ARG A 259 3.75 0.12 17.63
C ARG A 259 2.63 -0.74 17.01
N GLY A 260 2.84 -1.23 15.79
CA GLY A 260 1.82 -1.81 14.93
C GLY A 260 1.05 -0.71 14.19
N PRO A 261 0.74 -0.87 12.90
CA PRO A 261 -0.03 0.13 12.17
C PRO A 261 -1.50 0.15 12.61
N LEU A 262 -2.18 1.26 12.32
CA LEU A 262 -3.63 1.42 12.47
C LEU A 262 -4.36 0.65 11.37
N VAL A 263 -5.31 -0.21 11.76
CA VAL A 263 -6.04 -1.12 10.87
C VAL A 263 -7.52 -1.22 11.25
N TRP A 264 -8.35 -1.53 10.25
CA TRP A 264 -9.79 -1.83 10.39
C TRP A 264 -10.16 -2.97 9.42
N PRO A 265 -11.30 -3.67 9.61
CA PRO A 265 -11.76 -4.69 8.67
C PRO A 265 -11.86 -4.19 7.22
N GLU A 266 -12.41 -2.99 7.00
CA GLU A 266 -12.44 -2.34 5.68
C GLU A 266 -11.14 -1.60 5.30
N GLY A 267 -10.06 -1.76 6.08
CA GLY A 267 -8.81 -0.99 5.94
C GLY A 267 -9.04 0.52 6.01
N ASN A 268 -8.36 1.28 5.14
CA ASN A 268 -8.46 2.74 5.15
C ASN A 268 -9.83 3.24 4.66
N GLY A 269 -10.68 2.34 4.15
CA GLY A 269 -12.09 2.63 3.85
C GLY A 269 -12.90 3.08 5.05
N TRP A 270 -12.45 2.71 6.24
CA TRP A 270 -13.01 3.23 7.48
C TRP A 270 -12.83 4.75 7.57
N ILE A 271 -11.62 5.25 7.29
CA ILE A 271 -11.26 6.68 7.35
C ILE A 271 -12.08 7.49 6.36
N SER A 272 -12.16 7.04 5.10
CA SER A 272 -12.94 7.75 4.07
C SER A 272 -14.41 7.83 4.45
N ARG A 273 -14.98 6.78 5.04
CA ARG A 273 -16.36 6.80 5.53
C ARG A 273 -16.55 7.78 6.69
N GLN A 274 -15.61 7.84 7.65
CA GLN A 274 -15.71 8.81 8.74
C GLN A 274 -15.68 10.25 8.24
N LEU A 275 -14.77 10.56 7.30
CA LEU A 275 -14.69 11.87 6.66
C LEU A 275 -15.99 12.21 5.92
N LEU A 276 -16.55 11.28 5.15
CA LEU A 276 -17.83 11.46 4.47
C LEU A 276 -18.99 11.72 5.44
N THR A 277 -19.03 11.03 6.58
CA THR A 277 -20.07 11.26 7.60
C THR A 277 -19.98 12.67 8.18
N LYS A 278 -18.76 13.21 8.37
CA LYS A 278 -18.56 14.58 8.89
C LYS A 278 -18.92 15.66 7.88
N LEU A 279 -18.85 15.36 6.58
CA LEU A 279 -19.13 16.29 5.49
C LEU A 279 -20.59 16.31 5.02
N ARG A 280 -21.46 15.54 5.68
CA ARG A 280 -22.91 15.51 5.44
C ARG A 280 -23.64 16.43 6.42
#